data_AF-A0A352PTB2-F1
#
_entry.id   AF-A0A352PTB2-F1
#
_cell.length_a   1.000
_cell.length_b   1.000
_cell.length_c   1.000
_cell.angle_alpha   90.00
_cell.angle_beta   90.00
_cell.angle_gamma   90.00
#
_symmetry.space_group_name_H-M   'P 1'
#
loop_
_entity.id
_entity.type
_entity.pdbx_description
1 polymer ?
#
loop_
_entity_poly.entity_id
_entity_poly.type
_entity_poly.pdbx_seq_one_letter_code
_entity_poly.pdbx_strand_id
1 'polypeptide(L)' 'LWEFPGGKLEDGETPVEALKREFQEELGLGIEPIRKLTVIRHQYTSYRVTLHCYLCCFQA' A
#
# COMPACT_ATOMS: atom_id res chain seq x y z
N LEU A 1 4.57 -1.41 17.28
CA LEU A 1 4.93 -2.42 16.26
C LEU A 1 5.40 -1.64 15.04
N TRP A 2 6.37 -2.13 14.28
CA TRP A 2 6.80 -1.48 13.03
C TRP A 2 6.04 -2.08 11.85
N GLU A 3 5.67 -1.24 10.89
CA GLU A 3 4.98 -1.62 9.66
C GLU A 3 5.55 -0.86 8.45
N PHE A 4 5.21 -1.35 7.26
CA PHE A 4 5.55 -0.65 6.02
C PHE A 4 4.55 0.48 5.76
N PRO A 5 4.96 1.57 5.08
CA PRO A 5 4.06 2.68 4.76
C PRO A 5 2.95 2.23 3.81
N GLY A 6 1.79 2.84 3.94
CA GLY A 6 0.60 2.53 3.16
C GLY A 6 -0.67 2.59 3.99
N GLY A 7 -1.81 2.50 3.32
CA GLY A 7 -3.10 2.69 3.96
C GLY A 7 -4.23 1.95 3.29
N LYS A 8 -5.44 2.49 3.48
CA LYS A 8 -6.67 1.88 2.97
C LYS A 8 -6.88 2.29 1.52
N LEU A 9 -7.47 1.39 0.76
CA LEU A 9 -7.99 1.71 -0.57
C LEU A 9 -9.23 2.59 -0.42
N GLU A 10 -9.28 3.71 -1.13
CA GLU A 10 -10.50 4.52 -1.23
C GLU A 10 -11.37 4.10 -2.42
N ASP A 11 -12.62 4.55 -2.42
CA ASP A 11 -13.59 4.18 -3.46
C ASP A 11 -13.14 4.69 -4.84
N GLY A 12 -13.05 3.76 -5.79
CA GLY A 12 -12.66 4.06 -7.17
C GLY A 12 -11.14 4.04 -7.42
N GLU A 13 -10.31 3.89 -6.37
CA GLU A 13 -8.87 3.77 -6.53
C GLU A 13 -8.44 2.33 -6.87
N THR A 14 -7.38 2.21 -7.68
CA THR A 14 -6.62 0.97 -7.79
C THR A 14 -5.62 0.85 -6.64
N PRO A 15 -5.18 -0.37 -6.26
CA PRO A 15 -4.19 -0.52 -5.19
C PRO A 15 -2.85 0.19 -5.45
N VAL A 16 -2.52 0.47 -6.72
CA VAL A 16 -1.31 1.22 -7.09
C VAL A 16 -1.51 2.71 -6.86
N GLU A 17 -2.67 3.26 -7.20
CA GLU A 17 -2.98 4.68 -6.97
C GLU A 17 -2.99 4.99 -5.47
N ALA A 18 -3.68 4.16 -4.66
CA ALA A 18 -3.66 4.30 -3.21
C ALA A 18 -2.24 4.20 -2.65
N LEU A 19 -1.42 3.25 -3.11
CA LEU A 19 -0.04 3.12 -2.64
C LEU A 19 0.80 4.39 -2.87
N LYS A 20 0.66 5.00 -4.06
CA LYS A 20 1.38 6.25 -4.39
C LYS A 20 0.86 7.42 -3.55
N ARG A 21 -0.45 7.55 -3.38
CA ARG A 21 -1.08 8.60 -2.55
C ARG A 21 -0.61 8.50 -1.10
N GLU A 22 -0.72 7.33 -0.49
CA GLU A 22 -0.35 7.10 0.91
C GLU A 22 1.14 7.40 1.18
N PHE A 23 2.05 6.96 0.29
CA PHE A 23 3.47 7.31 0.42
C PHE A 23 3.73 8.82 0.33
N GLN A 24 2.99 9.52 -0.52
CA GLN A 24 3.09 10.97 -0.63
C GLN A 24 2.52 11.68 0.60
N GLU A 25 1.42 11.21 1.17
CA GLU A 25 0.76 11.79 2.35
C GLU A 25 1.56 11.55 3.64
N GLU A 26 2.05 10.33 3.85
CA GLU A 26 2.76 9.94 5.08
C GLU A 26 4.22 10.40 5.10
N LEU A 27 4.90 10.33 3.96
CA LEU A 27 6.36 10.52 3.87
C LEU A 27 6.79 11.66 2.95
N GLY A 28 5.89 12.19 2.12
CA GLY A 28 6.23 13.20 1.11
C GLY A 28 7.07 12.66 -0.04
N LEU A 29 7.08 11.35 -0.27
CA LEU A 29 7.94 10.70 -1.25
C LEU A 29 7.15 10.11 -2.42
N GLY A 30 7.60 10.40 -3.63
CA GLY A 30 7.13 9.74 -4.85
C GLY A 30 7.74 8.35 -5.01
N ILE A 31 6.91 7.38 -5.39
CA ILE A 31 7.34 5.99 -5.66
C ILE A 31 6.75 5.46 -6.96
N GLU A 32 7.48 4.55 -7.60
CA GLU A 32 6.97 3.76 -8.72
C GLU A 32 6.91 2.27 -8.36
N PRO A 33 5.74 1.62 -8.47
CA PRO A 33 5.65 0.18 -8.26
C PRO A 33 6.28 -0.56 -9.43
N ILE A 34 7.30 -1.36 -9.12
CA ILE A 34 8.01 -2.21 -10.08
C ILE A 34 7.21 -3.48 -10.35
N ARG A 35 6.76 -4.14 -9.28
CA ARG A 35 5.93 -5.36 -9.38
C ARG A 35 5.17 -5.64 -8.09
N LYS A 36 4.06 -6.37 -8.22
CA LYS A 36 3.35 -6.94 -7.07
C LYS A 36 4.20 -8.05 -6.45
N LEU A 37 4.44 -7.97 -5.15
CA LEU A 37 5.17 -8.99 -4.40
C LEU A 37 4.24 -10.11 -3.95
N THR A 38 3.16 -9.76 -3.25
CA THR A 38 2.23 -10.74 -2.69
C THR A 38 0.89 -10.09 -2.29
N VAL A 39 -0.07 -10.92 -1.90
CA VAL A 39 -1.30 -10.51 -1.23
C VAL A 39 -1.43 -11.27 0.08
N ILE A 40 -1.47 -10.55 1.18
CA ILE A 40 -1.65 -11.13 2.52
C ILE A 40 -3.10 -10.94 2.92
N ARG A 41 -3.80 -12.03 3.23
CA ARG A 41 -5.17 -11.99 3.74
C ARG A 41 -5.14 -12.39 5.20
N HIS A 42 -5.56 -11.49 6.08
CA HIS A 42 -5.64 -11.74 7.50
C HIS A 42 -7.07 -11.57 7.98
N GLN A 43 -7.53 -12.51 8.81
CA GLN A 43 -8.86 -12.46 9.41
C GLN A 43 -8.68 -12.21 10.90
N TYR A 44 -9.03 -11.01 11.34
CA TYR A 44 -9.21 -10.71 12.75
C TYR A 44 -10.62 -11.14 13.17
N THR A 45 -10.83 -11.22 14.48
CA THR A 45 -12.12 -11.63 15.06
C THR A 45 -13.29 -10.75 14.57
N SER A 46 -13.06 -9.45 14.37
CA SER A 46 -14.10 -8.48 14.03
C SER A 46 -14.01 -7.92 12.61
N TYR A 47 -12.90 -8.11 11.90
CA TYR A 47 -12.72 -7.58 10.54
C TYR A 47 -11.71 -8.40 9.74
N ARG A 48 -11.71 -8.19 8.42
CA ARG A 48 -10.76 -8.83 7.50
C ARG A 48 -9.94 -7.76 6.80
N VAL A 49 -8.65 -8.04 6.63
CA VAL A 49 -7.72 -7.16 5.92
C VAL A 49 -7.09 -7.93 4.77
N THR A 50 -7.04 -7.30 3.60
CA THR A 50 -6.29 -7.79 2.45
C THR A 50 -5.22 -6.76 2.12
N LEU A 51 -3.96 -7.10 2.38
CA LEU A 51 -2.80 -6.25 2.08
C LEU A 51 -2.27 -6.59 0.70
N HIS A 52 -2.13 -5.59 -0.14
CA HIS A 52 -1.51 -5.70 -1.46
C HIS A 52 -0.09 -5.15 -1.39
N CYS A 53 0.91 -6.02 -1.39
CA CYS A 53 2.30 -5.62 -1.21
C CYS A 53 3.00 -5.48 -2.57
N TYR A 54 3.75 -4.39 -2.74
CA TYR A 54 4.48 -4.08 -3.97
C TYR A 54 5.96 -3.83 -3.66
N LEU A 55 6.80 -4.17 -4.63
CA LEU A 55 8.18 -3.71 -4.68
C LEU A 55 8.18 -2.39 -5.43
N CYS A 56 8.72 -1.34 -4.82
CA CYS A 56 8.75 -0.01 -5.39
C CYS A 56 10.17 0.55 -5.43
N CYS A 57 10.43 1.47 -6.33
CA CYS A 57 11.60 2.36 -6.25
C CYS A 57 11.15 3.80 -5.97
N PHE A 58 12.02 4.57 -5.33
CA PHE A 58 11.82 6.00 -5.20
C PHE A 58 11.93 6.69 -6.56
N GLN A 59 11.09 7.69 -6.76
CA GLN A 59 11.29 8.64 -7.84
C GLN A 59 12.34 9.66 -7.39
N ALA A 60 13.28 9.95 -8.27
CA ALA A 60 14.32 10.96 -8.05
C ALA A 60 13.75 12.38 -8.20
#